data_AF-A0A5C6BQD9-F1
#
_entry.id   AF-A0A5C6BQD9-F1
#
_cell.length_a   1.000
_cell.length_b   1.000
_cell.length_c   1.000
_cell.angle_alpha   90.00
_cell.angle_beta   90.00
_cell.angle_gamma   90.00
#
_symmetry.space_group_name_H-M   'P 1'
#
loop_
_entity.id
_entity.type
_entity.pdbx_description
1 polymer ?
#
loop_
_entity_poly.entity_id
_entity_poly.type
_entity_poly.pdbx_seq_one_letter_code
_entity_poly.pdbx_strand_id
1 'polypeptide(L)'
;MADVIKSIGTDGRDYSTVTLWNAAGGAATAADHAIGELYNDSAFDEVAVIDSGVPATITIRAADGHEHDGTAGTGVRFMRSADDSARIMLDRENCHCIGIEFDGNGYKTTTNYSPMQIGRHTNTLYAQSFQRCIAHHHDSSLNGAVFSGPSDRQSTFIRCMAWRFTYAVSTGAACAMFSSGDDKVGVFACTAYHMTRSGGHGDAILYNIHPTLGSCQNSIGLGCYTGGSHSGSVYEFTPTATDDPDRDYNMDSDGTAPGTNSVTGVTIADQFVSIVDGSEDLHLVSDADAVGAGADLLTTPPGVQYDIDGYDVDDAGDTWDIGADQYVSAGGADVVVEPDAVGAAFGAGAPSLGIVSKPAGVGAVIGAGVPSAGVAIKPAAAGAVIGAGVPSAGVAVKPAAVGAAFGVGAASAVIVAKPASTGAEWAAGDPDLSGAGFVSAVGAEFGAGDPSLSIKAKLSAAGVAFGVGDPTATIEAKPAAVGAVWGVGAVGQGGGVTAPAAGAEWGVGDPVLSGPSAVRLTIPRRVRGGRRGAVEMRGAGVVPRKVYGTRAAAVALRGVH
;
A
#
# COMPACT_ATOMS: atom_id res chain seq x y z
N MET A 1 46.17 -2.14 -0.34
CA MET A 1 45.05 -1.66 -1.14
C MET A 1 44.31 -0.69 -0.25
N ALA A 2 44.31 0.58 -0.60
CA ALA A 2 43.63 1.62 0.15
C ALA A 2 42.36 2.03 -0.60
N ASP A 3 41.32 2.40 0.15
CA ASP A 3 40.12 2.99 -0.44
C ASP A 3 40.39 4.48 -0.69
N VAL A 4 40.19 4.90 -1.94
CA VAL A 4 40.26 6.31 -2.36
C VAL A 4 38.85 6.77 -2.67
N ILE A 5 38.25 7.43 -1.68
CA ILE A 5 36.86 7.89 -1.75
C ILE A 5 36.83 9.33 -2.24
N LYS A 6 35.98 9.59 -3.23
CA LYS A 6 35.75 10.93 -3.81
C LYS A 6 34.27 11.21 -3.93
N SER A 7 33.90 12.40 -3.47
CA SER A 7 32.52 12.87 -3.50
C SER A 7 32.14 13.42 -4.88
N ILE A 8 30.95 13.08 -5.37
CA ILE A 8 30.43 13.44 -6.69
C ILE A 8 29.02 14.03 -6.53
N GLY A 9 28.80 15.21 -7.11
CA GLY A 9 27.53 15.94 -7.00
C GLY A 9 27.73 17.46 -7.10
N THR A 10 26.77 18.24 -6.64
CA THR A 10 26.79 19.71 -6.73
C THR A 10 27.47 20.40 -5.54
N ASP A 11 27.85 21.66 -5.70
CA ASP A 11 28.38 22.58 -4.67
C ASP A 11 29.28 21.96 -3.57
N GLY A 12 30.59 21.97 -3.81
CA GLY A 12 31.59 21.63 -2.79
C GLY A 12 32.03 20.16 -2.79
N ARG A 13 31.57 19.35 -3.73
CA ARG A 13 32.08 17.99 -4.00
C ARG A 13 33.43 18.01 -4.71
N ASP A 14 34.17 16.90 -4.64
CA ASP A 14 35.44 16.74 -5.36
C ASP A 14 35.23 16.83 -6.87
N TYR A 15 34.11 16.29 -7.37
CA TYR A 15 33.74 16.29 -8.79
C TYR A 15 32.26 16.63 -8.97
N SER A 16 31.94 17.35 -10.04
CA SER A 16 30.54 17.68 -10.35
C SER A 16 29.80 16.60 -11.15
N THR A 17 30.53 15.65 -11.74
CA THR A 17 29.97 14.57 -12.56
C THR A 17 30.80 13.30 -12.44
N VAL A 18 30.19 12.15 -12.70
CA VAL A 18 30.88 10.86 -12.78
C VAL A 18 31.90 10.86 -13.90
N THR A 19 31.60 11.49 -15.03
CA THR A 19 32.53 11.60 -16.16
C THR A 19 33.82 12.30 -15.75
N LEU A 20 33.75 13.40 -14.98
CA LEU A 20 34.93 14.11 -14.51
C LEU A 20 35.74 13.29 -13.50
N TRP A 21 35.06 12.58 -12.59
CA TRP A 21 35.70 11.68 -11.65
C TRP A 21 36.43 10.53 -12.35
N ASN A 22 35.78 9.86 -13.32
CA ASN A 22 36.38 8.77 -14.08
C ASN A 22 37.56 9.26 -14.94
N ALA A 23 37.45 10.44 -15.57
CA ALA A 23 38.54 11.05 -16.34
C ALA A 23 39.78 11.36 -15.48
N ALA A 24 39.60 11.62 -14.19
CA ALA A 24 40.68 11.80 -13.22
C ALA A 24 41.24 10.46 -12.67
N GLY A 25 40.76 9.32 -13.15
CA GLY A 25 41.13 7.99 -12.68
C GLY A 25 40.69 7.71 -11.24
N GLY A 26 39.63 8.39 -10.77
CA GLY A 26 39.19 8.35 -9.38
C GLY A 26 40.23 8.85 -8.37
N ALA A 27 41.30 9.52 -8.83
CA ALA A 27 42.47 9.91 -8.06
C ALA A 27 43.21 8.75 -7.36
N ALA A 28 43.06 7.52 -7.86
CA ALA A 28 43.62 6.32 -7.24
C ALA A 28 44.81 5.74 -8.04
N THR A 29 45.66 4.97 -7.37
CA THR A 29 46.75 4.22 -8.03
C THR A 29 46.28 2.82 -8.43
N ALA A 30 47.11 2.07 -9.15
CA ALA A 30 46.72 0.75 -9.64
C ALA A 30 46.52 -0.33 -8.57
N ALA A 31 46.96 -0.07 -7.35
CA ALA A 31 46.79 -0.96 -6.22
C ALA A 31 45.65 -0.54 -5.28
N ASP A 32 44.89 0.49 -5.62
CA ASP A 32 43.83 1.07 -4.78
C ASP A 32 42.43 0.65 -5.26
N HIS A 33 41.45 0.84 -4.39
CA HIS A 33 40.03 0.83 -4.75
C HIS A 33 39.57 2.28 -4.99
N ALA A 34 39.11 2.60 -6.20
CA ALA A 34 38.54 3.91 -6.48
C ALA A 34 37.04 3.90 -6.18
N ILE A 35 36.60 4.77 -5.27
CA ILE A 35 35.19 4.87 -4.86
C ILE A 35 34.67 6.26 -5.19
N GLY A 36 33.67 6.33 -6.07
CA GLY A 36 32.90 7.53 -6.37
C GLY A 36 31.60 7.52 -5.56
N GLU A 37 31.50 8.40 -4.57
CA GLU A 37 30.30 8.57 -3.74
C GLU A 37 29.42 9.67 -4.30
N LEU A 38 28.28 9.26 -4.84
CA LEU A 38 27.26 10.14 -5.39
C LEU A 38 26.37 10.67 -4.27
N TYR A 39 26.01 11.95 -4.35
CA TYR A 39 25.12 12.58 -3.39
C TYR A 39 23.81 12.97 -4.06
N ASN A 40 22.68 12.76 -3.37
CA ASN A 40 21.35 13.16 -3.82
C ASN A 40 21.10 14.66 -3.61
N ASP A 41 22.00 15.50 -4.15
CA ASP A 41 21.86 16.96 -4.13
C ASP A 41 21.39 17.51 -5.49
N SER A 42 21.46 16.71 -6.55
CA SER A 42 20.85 16.97 -7.85
C SER A 42 20.70 15.68 -8.65
N ALA A 43 19.88 15.72 -9.71
CA ALA A 43 19.81 14.62 -10.67
C ALA A 43 21.01 14.67 -11.63
N PHE A 44 21.61 13.50 -11.88
CA PHE A 44 22.67 13.32 -12.86
C PHE A 44 22.06 13.16 -14.24
N ASP A 45 22.40 14.06 -15.16
CA ASP A 45 22.00 14.00 -16.56
C ASP A 45 23.25 13.88 -17.43
N GLU A 46 23.87 12.71 -17.38
CA GLU A 46 25.11 12.43 -18.11
C GLU A 46 25.20 11.00 -18.61
N VAL A 47 26.03 10.80 -19.63
CA VAL A 47 26.43 9.47 -20.08
C VAL A 47 27.80 9.17 -19.51
N ALA A 48 27.84 8.38 -18.44
CA ALA A 48 29.07 7.97 -17.79
C ALA A 48 29.54 6.61 -18.34
N VAL A 49 30.79 6.54 -18.77
CA VAL A 49 31.48 5.30 -19.12
C VAL A 49 32.60 5.10 -18.12
N ILE A 50 32.58 3.99 -17.41
CA ILE A 50 33.56 3.65 -16.37
C ILE A 50 34.57 2.70 -16.99
N ASP A 51 35.66 3.29 -17.48
CA ASP A 51 36.71 2.63 -18.26
C ASP A 51 38.12 2.97 -17.76
N SER A 52 38.27 3.81 -16.74
CA SER A 52 39.57 4.32 -16.33
C SER A 52 40.49 3.16 -15.89
N GLY A 53 41.61 2.98 -16.57
CA GLY A 53 42.45 1.78 -16.49
C GLY A 53 43.41 1.70 -15.30
N VAL A 54 43.26 2.54 -14.27
CA VAL A 54 44.23 2.63 -13.18
C VAL A 54 43.86 1.67 -12.02
N PRO A 55 42.73 1.81 -11.29
CA PRO A 55 42.51 1.12 -10.00
C PRO A 55 42.36 -0.41 -10.07
N ALA A 56 42.50 -1.12 -8.94
CA ALA A 56 42.28 -2.57 -8.86
C ALA A 56 40.78 -2.94 -8.91
N THR A 57 39.95 -2.12 -8.28
CA THR A 57 38.48 -2.14 -8.37
C THR A 57 37.96 -0.71 -8.50
N ILE A 58 36.79 -0.58 -9.11
CA ILE A 58 36.11 0.70 -9.26
C ILE A 58 34.69 0.54 -8.74
N THR A 59 34.29 1.34 -7.78
CA THR A 59 32.92 1.35 -7.25
C THR A 59 32.34 2.74 -7.43
N ILE A 60 31.17 2.80 -8.05
CA ILE A 60 30.29 3.96 -7.97
C ILE A 60 29.14 3.57 -7.08
N ARG A 61 28.86 4.37 -6.06
CA ARG A 61 27.76 4.13 -5.13
C ARG A 61 27.11 5.44 -4.73
N ALA A 62 25.84 5.39 -4.32
CA ALA A 62 25.30 6.47 -3.52
C ALA A 62 26.04 6.53 -2.17
N ALA A 63 26.21 7.73 -1.65
CA ALA A 63 26.76 7.95 -0.31
C ALA A 63 25.77 7.46 0.76
N ASP A 64 26.28 7.14 1.95
CA ASP A 64 25.45 6.72 3.09
C ASP A 64 24.32 7.73 3.36
N GLY A 65 23.08 7.25 3.41
CA GLY A 65 21.87 8.10 3.58
C GLY A 65 21.41 8.82 2.32
N HIS A 66 22.02 8.54 1.16
CA HIS A 66 21.60 9.04 -0.16
C HIS A 66 21.19 7.92 -1.13
N GLU A 67 21.23 6.65 -0.70
CA GLU A 67 20.62 5.52 -1.42
C GLU A 67 19.09 5.71 -1.50
N HIS A 68 18.47 5.12 -2.52
CA HIS A 68 17.02 5.02 -2.58
C HIS A 68 16.53 3.95 -1.57
N ASP A 69 15.27 4.02 -1.20
CA ASP A 69 14.55 3.08 -0.35
C ASP A 69 13.66 2.14 -1.17
N GLY A 70 14.13 1.69 -2.34
CA GLY A 70 13.34 0.89 -3.28
C GLY A 70 12.22 1.64 -4.01
N THR A 71 11.91 2.88 -3.63
CA THR A 71 10.90 3.71 -4.30
C THR A 71 11.53 4.79 -5.20
N ALA A 72 10.79 5.20 -6.25
CA ALA A 72 11.28 6.21 -7.19
C ALA A 72 11.43 7.59 -6.54
N GLY A 73 12.54 8.26 -6.83
CA GLY A 73 12.81 9.65 -6.47
C GLY A 73 13.36 9.86 -5.05
N THR A 74 13.68 8.80 -4.29
CA THR A 74 14.17 8.92 -2.90
C THR A 74 15.69 8.97 -2.79
N GLY A 75 16.42 8.49 -3.81
CA GLY A 75 17.88 8.38 -3.79
C GLY A 75 18.62 9.19 -4.85
N VAL A 76 19.91 8.93 -4.94
CA VAL A 76 20.75 9.39 -6.06
C VAL A 76 20.16 8.92 -7.38
N ARG A 77 19.91 9.88 -8.27
CA ARG A 77 19.16 9.63 -9.50
C ARG A 77 19.91 10.06 -10.75
N PHE A 78 20.05 9.14 -11.69
CA PHE A 78 20.35 9.41 -13.10
C PHE A 78 19.04 9.63 -13.84
N MET A 79 18.76 10.87 -14.23
CA MET A 79 17.49 11.26 -14.82
C MET A 79 17.71 11.72 -16.26
N ARG A 80 16.98 11.12 -17.20
CA ARG A 80 17.03 11.55 -18.61
C ARG A 80 16.38 12.92 -18.80
N SER A 81 17.06 13.80 -19.54
CA SER A 81 16.49 15.07 -20.03
C SER A 81 16.28 15.10 -21.55
N ALA A 82 16.84 14.12 -22.26
CA ALA A 82 16.76 13.95 -23.70
C ALA A 82 16.89 12.47 -24.09
N ASP A 83 16.61 12.16 -25.35
CA ASP A 83 16.82 10.80 -25.88
C ASP A 83 18.29 10.39 -25.72
N ASP A 84 18.51 9.16 -25.26
CA ASP A 84 19.84 8.56 -25.01
C ASP A 84 20.73 9.32 -24.00
N SER A 85 20.16 10.24 -23.21
CA SER A 85 20.81 10.85 -22.03
C SER A 85 20.78 9.90 -20.81
N ALA A 86 21.47 10.25 -19.73
CA ALA A 86 21.51 9.54 -18.44
C ALA A 86 21.71 8.01 -18.51
N ARG A 87 22.98 7.56 -18.46
CA ARG A 87 23.32 6.13 -18.34
C ARG A 87 24.67 5.93 -17.66
N ILE A 88 24.84 4.75 -17.05
CA ILE A 88 26.14 4.26 -16.60
C ILE A 88 26.50 3.00 -17.39
N MET A 89 27.68 3.03 -18.01
CA MET A 89 28.30 1.86 -18.64
C MET A 89 29.51 1.42 -17.84
N LEU A 90 29.50 0.19 -17.32
CA LEU A 90 30.67 -0.42 -16.67
C LEU A 90 31.52 -1.07 -17.76
N ASP A 91 32.55 -0.41 -18.27
CA ASP A 91 33.34 -0.92 -19.40
C ASP A 91 34.70 -1.48 -18.97
N ARG A 92 34.82 -1.83 -17.68
CA ARG A 92 36.05 -2.35 -17.10
C ARG A 92 35.77 -3.46 -16.08
N GLU A 93 36.79 -4.27 -15.88
CA GLU A 93 36.88 -5.35 -14.90
C GLU A 93 36.70 -4.83 -13.46
N ASN A 94 36.08 -5.63 -12.60
CA ASN A 94 35.88 -5.32 -11.17
C ASN A 94 35.24 -3.94 -10.93
N CYS A 95 34.22 -3.65 -11.74
CA CYS A 95 33.44 -2.42 -11.65
C CYS A 95 32.08 -2.72 -11.03
N HIS A 96 31.70 -1.90 -10.04
CA HIS A 96 30.48 -2.08 -9.29
C HIS A 96 29.68 -0.77 -9.26
N CYS A 97 28.37 -0.90 -9.38
CA CYS A 97 27.41 0.19 -9.29
C CYS A 97 26.35 -0.19 -8.25
N ILE A 98 26.17 0.65 -7.22
CA ILE A 98 25.40 0.27 -6.02
C ILE A 98 24.46 1.39 -5.58
N GLY A 99 23.18 1.08 -5.34
CA GLY A 99 22.25 2.00 -4.66
C GLY A 99 21.81 3.21 -5.49
N ILE A 100 21.75 3.07 -6.83
CA ILE A 100 21.48 4.18 -7.77
C ILE A 100 20.15 3.97 -8.47
N GLU A 101 19.38 5.05 -8.59
CA GLU A 101 18.16 5.14 -9.37
C GLU A 101 18.42 5.59 -10.81
N PHE A 102 17.79 4.92 -11.77
CA PHE A 102 17.79 5.27 -13.19
C PHE A 102 16.37 5.60 -13.65
N ASP A 103 16.11 6.89 -13.79
CA ASP A 103 14.82 7.45 -14.18
C ASP A 103 14.82 7.76 -15.68
N GLY A 104 14.08 6.96 -16.44
CA GLY A 104 13.89 7.18 -17.87
C GLY A 104 13.11 8.46 -18.18
N ASN A 105 12.37 9.03 -17.21
CA ASN A 105 11.64 10.30 -17.30
C ASN A 105 10.75 10.41 -18.56
N GLY A 106 10.23 9.27 -19.03
CA GLY A 106 9.41 9.18 -20.24
C GLY A 106 10.14 9.46 -21.56
N TYR A 107 11.47 9.64 -21.54
CA TYR A 107 12.29 9.78 -22.74
C TYR A 107 12.57 8.43 -23.38
N LYS A 108 12.71 8.45 -24.71
CA LYS A 108 12.96 7.24 -25.50
C LYS A 108 14.46 7.03 -25.68
N THR A 109 14.91 5.79 -25.66
CA THR A 109 16.18 5.46 -26.33
C THR A 109 15.95 5.30 -27.81
N THR A 110 16.79 6.00 -28.58
CA THR A 110 16.88 5.82 -30.03
C THR A 110 18.09 4.96 -30.40
N THR A 111 18.87 4.55 -29.41
CA THR A 111 20.01 3.64 -29.54
C THR A 111 19.72 2.28 -28.91
N ASN A 112 20.50 1.25 -29.30
CA ASN A 112 20.45 -0.09 -28.71
C ASN A 112 21.04 -0.14 -27.28
N TYR A 113 21.14 1.00 -26.60
CA TYR A 113 21.84 1.11 -25.33
C TYR A 113 20.85 1.10 -24.17
N SER A 114 21.17 0.28 -23.18
CA SER A 114 20.49 0.20 -21.89
C SER A 114 20.85 1.41 -21.02
N PRO A 115 19.95 1.86 -20.11
CA PRO A 115 20.29 2.87 -19.10
C PRO A 115 21.38 2.34 -18.16
N MET A 116 21.38 1.03 -17.94
CA MET A 116 22.39 0.31 -17.18
C MET A 116 23.02 -0.75 -18.06
N GLN A 117 24.27 -0.52 -18.41
CA GLN A 117 24.97 -1.40 -19.32
C GLN A 117 26.29 -1.87 -18.72
N ILE A 118 26.56 -3.16 -18.84
CA ILE A 118 27.92 -3.69 -18.75
C ILE A 118 28.49 -3.60 -20.17
N GLY A 119 29.59 -2.84 -20.31
CA GLY A 119 30.18 -2.35 -21.56
C GLY A 119 30.72 -3.44 -22.47
N ARG A 120 31.61 -3.16 -23.44
CA ARG A 120 32.26 -4.17 -24.31
C ARG A 120 33.81 -4.14 -24.21
N HIS A 121 34.39 -4.73 -23.16
CA HIS A 121 35.81 -5.00 -22.99
C HIS A 121 36.28 -6.35 -23.55
N THR A 122 37.53 -6.42 -24.05
CA THR A 122 38.04 -7.53 -24.90
C THR A 122 38.66 -8.70 -24.13
N ASN A 123 38.45 -8.81 -22.82
CA ASN A 123 39.21 -9.74 -21.97
C ASN A 123 38.28 -10.52 -21.01
N THR A 124 38.61 -11.79 -20.72
CA THR A 124 37.65 -12.90 -20.63
C THR A 124 37.09 -13.31 -19.24
N LEU A 125 37.32 -12.64 -18.10
CA LEU A 125 36.93 -13.26 -16.79
C LEU A 125 36.63 -12.26 -15.64
N TYR A 126 35.73 -11.29 -15.82
CA TYR A 126 35.63 -10.21 -14.85
C TYR A 126 34.25 -9.96 -14.27
N ALA A 127 34.20 -9.83 -12.95
CA ALA A 127 33.00 -9.55 -12.17
C ALA A 127 32.64 -8.07 -12.30
N GLN A 128 31.58 -7.79 -13.06
CA GLN A 128 30.91 -6.50 -13.02
C GLN A 128 29.55 -6.68 -12.38
N SER A 129 29.13 -5.75 -11.54
CA SER A 129 27.84 -5.86 -10.89
C SER A 129 27.07 -4.57 -10.75
N PHE A 130 25.76 -4.69 -10.90
CA PHE A 130 24.80 -3.74 -10.36
C PHE A 130 24.16 -4.35 -9.12
N GLN A 131 24.14 -3.61 -8.03
CA GLN A 131 23.61 -4.06 -6.74
C GLN A 131 22.63 -3.03 -6.22
N ARG A 132 21.44 -3.46 -5.78
CA ARG A 132 20.44 -2.55 -5.20
C ARG A 132 20.20 -1.32 -6.06
N CYS A 133 20.07 -1.50 -7.38
CA CYS A 133 19.75 -0.40 -8.27
C CYS A 133 18.29 -0.50 -8.71
N ILE A 134 17.62 0.64 -8.81
CA ILE A 134 16.29 0.73 -9.42
C ILE A 134 16.38 1.37 -10.80
N ALA A 135 15.58 0.88 -11.73
CA ALA A 135 15.40 1.49 -13.04
C ALA A 135 13.93 1.52 -13.40
N HIS A 136 13.45 2.65 -13.93
CA HIS A 136 12.03 2.78 -14.25
C HIS A 136 11.71 3.76 -15.35
N HIS A 137 10.46 3.68 -15.84
CA HIS A 137 9.89 4.63 -16.81
C HIS A 137 10.74 4.75 -18.08
N HIS A 138 11.30 3.64 -18.55
CA HIS A 138 12.17 3.63 -19.70
C HIS A 138 11.45 3.11 -20.95
N ASP A 139 11.29 4.01 -21.92
CA ASP A 139 10.80 3.69 -23.24
C ASP A 139 11.97 3.50 -24.23
N SER A 140 11.90 2.52 -25.12
CA SER A 140 12.89 2.28 -26.16
C SER A 140 12.21 2.05 -27.51
N SER A 141 12.82 2.58 -28.57
CA SER A 141 12.43 2.27 -29.96
C SER A 141 13.26 1.15 -30.59
N LEU A 142 14.27 0.65 -29.87
CA LEU A 142 15.20 -0.36 -30.33
C LEU A 142 15.30 -1.56 -29.38
N ASN A 143 15.85 -2.66 -29.88
CA ASN A 143 16.09 -3.84 -29.05
C ASN A 143 17.01 -3.45 -27.91
N GLY A 144 16.64 -3.84 -26.70
CA GLY A 144 17.42 -3.50 -25.54
C GLY A 144 16.90 -4.21 -24.31
N ALA A 145 17.75 -4.16 -23.31
CA ALA A 145 17.40 -4.46 -21.95
C ALA A 145 17.46 -3.18 -21.12
N VAL A 146 16.90 -3.21 -19.92
CA VAL A 146 17.15 -2.17 -18.93
C VAL A 146 18.50 -2.44 -18.26
N PHE A 147 18.72 -3.72 -17.96
CA PHE A 147 19.94 -4.31 -17.44
C PHE A 147 20.52 -5.27 -18.48
N SER A 148 21.64 -4.89 -19.10
CA SER A 148 22.24 -5.68 -20.19
C SER A 148 23.66 -6.12 -19.85
N GLY A 149 23.88 -7.44 -19.92
CA GLY A 149 25.19 -8.05 -20.01
C GLY A 149 25.59 -8.36 -21.47
N PRO A 150 26.81 -8.03 -21.91
CA PRO A 150 27.31 -8.35 -23.24
C PRO A 150 27.59 -9.86 -23.38
N SER A 151 27.59 -10.35 -24.62
CA SER A 151 27.68 -11.76 -25.00
C SER A 151 29.06 -12.42 -24.89
N ASP A 152 29.85 -12.06 -23.89
CA ASP A 152 31.20 -12.61 -23.67
C ASP A 152 31.66 -12.56 -22.19
N ARG A 153 30.75 -12.35 -21.21
CA ARG A 153 31.15 -11.92 -19.84
C ARG A 153 30.31 -12.35 -18.65
N GLN A 154 30.97 -12.30 -17.49
CA GLN A 154 30.35 -12.40 -16.17
C GLN A 154 29.72 -11.07 -15.76
N SER A 155 28.41 -10.97 -15.91
CA SER A 155 27.62 -9.85 -15.41
C SER A 155 26.79 -10.33 -14.23
N THR A 156 26.72 -9.56 -13.15
CA THR A 156 25.90 -9.92 -12.00
C THR A 156 24.94 -8.80 -11.65
N PHE A 157 23.65 -9.12 -11.60
CA PHE A 157 22.60 -8.24 -11.12
C PHE A 157 22.11 -8.79 -9.79
N ILE A 158 22.18 -7.98 -8.75
CA ILE A 158 21.90 -8.39 -7.37
C ILE A 158 20.89 -7.41 -6.80
N ARG A 159 19.73 -7.89 -6.36
CA ARG A 159 18.76 -7.06 -5.62
C ARG A 159 18.36 -5.80 -6.39
N CYS A 160 18.31 -5.88 -7.71
CA CYS A 160 17.91 -4.76 -8.55
C CYS A 160 16.41 -4.80 -8.82
N MET A 161 15.79 -3.63 -8.96
CA MET A 161 14.41 -3.49 -9.40
C MET A 161 14.32 -2.83 -10.77
N ALA A 162 13.35 -3.28 -11.56
CA ALA A 162 13.10 -2.76 -12.89
C ALA A 162 11.58 -2.66 -13.11
N TRP A 163 11.02 -1.48 -13.41
CA TRP A 163 9.61 -1.41 -13.81
C TRP A 163 9.23 -0.39 -14.89
N ARG A 164 8.10 -0.66 -15.55
CA ARG A 164 7.48 0.20 -16.58
C ARG A 164 8.41 0.49 -17.73
N PHE A 165 8.57 -0.52 -18.56
CA PHE A 165 9.35 -0.39 -19.77
C PHE A 165 8.50 -0.61 -20.99
N THR A 166 8.56 0.33 -21.92
CA THR A 166 7.85 0.22 -23.20
C THR A 166 8.84 0.06 -24.34
N TYR A 167 8.81 -1.09 -25.02
CA TYR A 167 9.64 -1.33 -26.19
C TYR A 167 8.80 -1.28 -27.46
N ALA A 168 9.03 -0.25 -28.28
CA ALA A 168 8.39 -0.04 -29.57
C ALA A 168 9.28 -0.48 -30.74
N VAL A 169 9.69 -1.75 -30.74
CA VAL A 169 10.66 -2.31 -31.70
C VAL A 169 9.98 -3.01 -32.88
N SER A 170 10.51 -2.86 -34.09
CA SER A 170 9.97 -3.57 -35.27
C SER A 170 10.31 -5.07 -35.29
N THR A 171 11.45 -5.46 -34.72
CA THR A 171 11.99 -6.83 -34.71
C THR A 171 12.88 -7.04 -33.49
N GLY A 172 12.97 -8.27 -32.97
CA GLY A 172 13.83 -8.65 -31.82
C GLY A 172 13.07 -8.76 -30.50
N ALA A 173 13.74 -9.15 -29.42
CA ALA A 173 13.13 -9.30 -28.09
C ALA A 173 13.25 -8.02 -27.26
N ALA A 174 12.18 -7.70 -26.54
CA ALA A 174 12.15 -6.66 -25.52
C ALA A 174 12.36 -7.31 -24.16
N CYS A 175 13.27 -6.79 -23.34
CA CYS A 175 13.55 -7.37 -22.04
C CYS A 175 13.87 -6.36 -20.94
N ALA A 176 13.60 -6.73 -19.69
CA ALA A 176 14.05 -5.95 -18.54
C ALA A 176 15.49 -6.32 -18.19
N MET A 177 15.75 -7.62 -18.04
CA MET A 177 17.07 -8.17 -17.77
C MET A 177 17.50 -9.12 -18.89
N PHE A 178 18.70 -8.90 -19.41
CA PHE A 178 19.19 -9.62 -20.59
C PHE A 178 20.59 -10.17 -20.40
N SER A 179 20.71 -11.44 -20.80
CA SER A 179 21.96 -12.14 -21.01
C SER A 179 21.98 -12.73 -22.41
N SER A 180 22.60 -12.04 -23.37
CA SER A 180 23.04 -12.70 -24.59
C SER A 180 24.27 -13.55 -24.34
N GLY A 181 24.45 -14.65 -25.05
CA GLY A 181 25.76 -15.30 -25.25
C GLY A 181 26.03 -16.54 -24.39
N ASP A 182 27.20 -17.12 -24.64
CA ASP A 182 27.71 -18.33 -23.99
C ASP A 182 28.37 -18.00 -22.64
N ASP A 183 27.79 -17.12 -21.82
CA ASP A 183 28.47 -16.62 -20.62
C ASP A 183 27.60 -16.65 -19.36
N LYS A 184 28.31 -16.59 -18.23
CA LYS A 184 27.73 -16.65 -16.89
C LYS A 184 27.20 -15.30 -16.44
N VAL A 185 26.00 -14.95 -16.89
CA VAL A 185 25.25 -13.86 -16.27
C VAL A 185 24.49 -14.38 -15.05
N GLY A 186 24.68 -13.74 -13.91
CA GLY A 186 23.95 -14.05 -12.69
C GLY A 186 22.91 -12.99 -12.39
N VAL A 187 21.67 -13.43 -12.21
CA VAL A 187 20.56 -12.60 -11.74
C VAL A 187 20.12 -13.19 -10.40
N PHE A 188 20.30 -12.44 -9.32
CA PHE A 188 20.07 -12.93 -7.98
C PHE A 188 19.18 -11.97 -7.21
N ALA A 189 18.05 -12.49 -6.75
CA ALA A 189 17.12 -11.76 -5.92
C ALA A 189 16.67 -10.45 -6.59
N CYS A 190 16.33 -10.45 -7.89
CA CYS A 190 15.91 -9.24 -8.60
C CYS A 190 14.39 -9.18 -8.77
N THR A 191 13.82 -7.97 -8.94
CA THR A 191 12.40 -7.77 -9.24
C THR A 191 12.24 -7.05 -10.57
N ALA A 192 11.46 -7.61 -11.50
CA ALA A 192 11.10 -6.97 -12.75
C ALA A 192 9.57 -6.95 -12.88
N TYR A 193 9.00 -5.77 -13.09
CA TYR A 193 7.56 -5.56 -13.13
C TYR A 193 7.13 -4.75 -14.36
N HIS A 194 6.03 -5.14 -14.97
CA HIS A 194 5.31 -4.33 -15.95
C HIS A 194 6.15 -3.93 -17.17
N MET A 195 6.38 -4.88 -18.08
CA MET A 195 6.97 -4.59 -19.38
C MET A 195 5.90 -4.67 -20.47
N THR A 196 5.82 -3.62 -21.28
CA THR A 196 4.95 -3.56 -22.45
C THR A 196 5.78 -3.54 -23.71
N ARG A 197 5.50 -4.45 -24.64
CA ARG A 197 5.99 -4.34 -26.01
C ARG A 197 4.91 -3.72 -26.89
N SER A 198 5.19 -2.56 -27.49
CA SER A 198 4.26 -1.85 -28.37
C SER A 198 4.81 -1.76 -29.81
N GLY A 199 4.83 -2.88 -30.54
CA GLY A 199 5.21 -2.88 -31.96
C GLY A 199 5.89 -4.16 -32.46
N GLY A 200 5.79 -4.36 -33.78
CA GLY A 200 6.63 -5.28 -34.55
C GLY A 200 6.39 -6.78 -34.35
N HIS A 201 7.36 -7.59 -34.78
CA HIS A 201 7.39 -9.04 -34.58
C HIS A 201 8.52 -9.41 -33.61
N GLY A 202 8.18 -10.01 -32.48
CA GLY A 202 9.16 -10.57 -31.53
C GLY A 202 8.62 -10.67 -30.12
N ASP A 203 9.45 -11.20 -29.23
CA ASP A 203 9.01 -11.59 -27.88
C ASP A 203 9.09 -10.44 -26.87
N ALA A 204 8.20 -10.47 -25.89
CA ALA A 204 8.27 -9.66 -24.68
C ALA A 204 8.69 -10.60 -23.55
N ILE A 205 9.86 -10.38 -22.95
CA ILE A 205 10.46 -11.26 -21.94
C ILE A 205 11.02 -10.44 -20.77
N LEU A 206 10.57 -10.59 -19.52
CA LEU A 206 11.19 -9.85 -18.41
C LEU A 206 12.64 -10.29 -18.17
N TYR A 207 12.84 -11.60 -18.01
CA TYR A 207 14.15 -12.23 -17.81
C TYR A 207 14.54 -13.08 -19.00
N ASN A 208 15.32 -12.48 -19.91
CA ASN A 208 15.88 -13.18 -21.04
C ASN A 208 17.29 -13.68 -20.72
N ILE A 209 17.35 -14.81 -20.03
CA ILE A 209 18.58 -15.40 -19.50
C ILE A 209 18.95 -16.64 -20.31
N HIS A 210 20.24 -16.75 -20.67
CA HIS A 210 20.72 -17.84 -21.52
C HIS A 210 20.55 -19.22 -20.85
N PRO A 211 20.01 -20.23 -21.56
CA PRO A 211 19.61 -21.52 -20.99
C PRO A 211 20.70 -22.31 -20.27
N THR A 212 21.94 -22.22 -20.74
CA THR A 212 23.00 -23.17 -20.33
C THR A 212 24.03 -22.59 -19.39
N LEU A 213 24.06 -21.27 -19.24
CA LEU A 213 25.18 -20.57 -18.60
C LEU A 213 24.74 -19.42 -17.70
N GLY A 214 23.52 -18.89 -17.85
CA GLY A 214 23.02 -17.88 -16.93
C GLY A 214 22.37 -18.50 -15.68
N SER A 215 22.63 -17.90 -14.52
CA SER A 215 21.95 -18.22 -13.27
C SER A 215 20.85 -17.20 -12.98
N CYS A 216 19.71 -17.66 -12.46
CA CYS A 216 18.58 -16.84 -12.09
C CYS A 216 17.92 -17.43 -10.85
N GLN A 217 18.20 -16.87 -9.69
CA GLN A 217 17.66 -17.40 -8.43
C GLN A 217 16.97 -16.30 -7.65
N ASN A 218 15.95 -16.68 -6.88
CA ASN A 218 15.17 -15.78 -6.04
C ASN A 218 14.60 -14.57 -6.81
N SER A 219 14.33 -14.65 -8.10
CA SER A 219 13.92 -13.47 -8.88
C SER A 219 12.42 -13.43 -9.15
N ILE A 220 11.81 -12.25 -9.06
CA ILE A 220 10.40 -12.00 -9.39
C ILE A 220 10.28 -11.40 -10.79
N GLY A 221 9.49 -12.01 -11.67
CA GLY A 221 9.06 -11.44 -12.96
C GLY A 221 7.56 -11.40 -13.07
N LEU A 222 6.95 -10.21 -13.06
CA LEU A 222 5.50 -10.06 -13.09
C LEU A 222 5.02 -9.02 -14.11
N GLY A 223 3.94 -9.32 -14.83
CA GLY A 223 3.25 -8.35 -15.69
C GLY A 223 3.96 -8.09 -17.01
N CYS A 224 4.24 -9.14 -17.78
CA CYS A 224 4.71 -9.00 -19.15
C CYS A 224 3.52 -8.87 -20.13
N TYR A 225 3.56 -7.91 -21.06
CA TYR A 225 2.47 -7.65 -21.99
C TYR A 225 2.96 -7.36 -23.42
N THR A 226 2.13 -7.72 -24.41
CA THR A 226 2.22 -7.20 -25.78
C THR A 226 1.01 -6.32 -26.07
N GLY A 227 1.23 -5.08 -26.49
CA GLY A 227 0.18 -4.14 -26.82
C GLY A 227 -0.13 -4.12 -28.31
N GLY A 228 -1.20 -4.80 -28.76
CA GLY A 228 -1.76 -4.76 -30.13
C GLY A 228 -1.71 -6.11 -30.88
N SER A 229 -1.93 -6.14 -32.21
CA SER A 229 -1.87 -7.36 -33.03
C SER A 229 -0.43 -7.82 -33.26
N HIS A 230 0.12 -8.62 -32.35
CA HIS A 230 1.52 -9.11 -32.40
C HIS A 230 1.56 -10.62 -32.58
N SER A 231 2.64 -11.11 -33.19
CA SER A 231 2.87 -12.56 -33.42
C SER A 231 3.99 -13.14 -32.56
N GLY A 232 4.57 -12.36 -31.64
CA GLY A 232 5.61 -12.82 -30.74
C GLY A 232 5.04 -13.31 -29.41
N SER A 233 5.86 -14.04 -28.67
CA SER A 233 5.47 -14.59 -27.39
C SER A 233 5.61 -13.58 -26.25
N VAL A 234 4.85 -13.81 -25.18
CA VAL A 234 4.94 -13.08 -23.92
C VAL A 234 5.40 -14.08 -22.88
N TYR A 235 6.51 -13.77 -22.22
CA TYR A 235 7.07 -14.58 -21.15
C TYR A 235 7.55 -13.67 -20.03
N GLU A 236 7.48 -14.13 -18.79
CA GLU A 236 8.16 -13.48 -17.68
C GLU A 236 9.61 -13.99 -17.59
N PHE A 237 9.81 -15.28 -17.80
CA PHE A 237 11.14 -15.89 -17.96
C PHE A 237 11.24 -16.60 -19.30
N THR A 238 12.38 -16.48 -20.00
CA THR A 238 12.57 -17.25 -21.24
C THR A 238 12.35 -18.74 -20.97
N PRO A 239 11.42 -19.41 -21.67
CA PRO A 239 11.20 -20.83 -21.50
C PRO A 239 12.44 -21.59 -21.93
N THR A 240 13.07 -22.31 -21.01
CA THR A 240 14.23 -23.13 -21.31
C THR A 240 14.00 -24.55 -20.83
N ALA A 241 14.46 -25.53 -21.61
CA ALA A 241 14.07 -26.92 -21.48
C ALA A 241 14.80 -27.71 -20.37
N THR A 242 15.45 -27.06 -19.40
CA THR A 242 16.29 -27.75 -18.42
C THR A 242 16.03 -27.25 -17.00
N ASP A 243 15.75 -28.21 -16.11
CA ASP A 243 15.81 -28.06 -14.65
C ASP A 243 17.27 -27.81 -14.25
N ASP A 244 17.72 -26.57 -14.36
CA ASP A 244 19.02 -26.13 -13.87
C ASP A 244 18.85 -25.69 -12.41
N PRO A 245 19.55 -26.30 -11.42
CA PRO A 245 19.48 -25.86 -10.03
C PRO A 245 19.91 -24.39 -9.84
N ASP A 246 20.70 -23.84 -10.78
CA ASP A 246 21.10 -22.44 -10.77
C ASP A 246 19.99 -21.51 -11.31
N ARG A 247 18.82 -22.06 -11.64
CA ARG A 247 17.63 -21.37 -12.16
C ARG A 247 16.36 -21.81 -11.44
N ASP A 248 16.30 -21.55 -10.14
CA ASP A 248 15.25 -22.04 -9.23
C ASP A 248 14.82 -20.97 -8.22
N TYR A 249 13.74 -21.23 -7.49
CA TYR A 249 13.16 -20.29 -6.51
C TYR A 249 12.80 -18.94 -7.13
N ASN A 250 12.31 -18.93 -8.36
CA ASN A 250 11.84 -17.72 -9.03
C ASN A 250 10.32 -17.59 -8.88
N MET A 251 9.79 -16.39 -9.13
CA MET A 251 8.36 -16.13 -9.07
C MET A 251 7.84 -15.51 -10.36
N ASP A 252 6.67 -15.99 -10.80
CA ASP A 252 5.95 -15.42 -11.93
C ASP A 252 4.42 -15.53 -11.84
N SER A 253 3.73 -14.91 -12.79
CA SER A 253 2.28 -14.96 -13.00
C SER A 253 1.85 -15.82 -14.20
N ASP A 254 2.75 -16.17 -15.12
CA ASP A 254 2.42 -16.87 -16.37
C ASP A 254 2.90 -18.33 -16.46
N GLY A 255 3.59 -18.85 -15.44
CA GLY A 255 4.07 -20.23 -15.37
C GLY A 255 5.33 -20.55 -16.19
N THR A 256 6.06 -19.53 -16.60
CA THR A 256 7.38 -19.60 -17.24
C THR A 256 8.57 -19.63 -16.29
N ALA A 257 8.41 -19.36 -14.98
CA ALA A 257 9.50 -19.35 -14.00
C ALA A 257 10.21 -20.72 -13.99
N PRO A 258 11.53 -20.75 -14.19
CA PRO A 258 12.28 -22.00 -14.23
C PRO A 258 12.49 -22.56 -12.83
N GLY A 259 12.65 -23.88 -12.72
CA GLY A 259 13.01 -24.56 -11.47
C GLY A 259 11.82 -25.17 -10.71
N THR A 260 12.09 -26.22 -9.95
CA THR A 260 11.04 -27.01 -9.27
C THR A 260 10.50 -26.36 -8.00
N ASN A 261 11.25 -25.43 -7.40
CA ASN A 261 10.88 -24.71 -6.19
C ASN A 261 10.35 -23.30 -6.49
N SER A 262 10.17 -22.97 -7.77
CA SER A 262 9.62 -21.69 -8.19
C SER A 262 8.12 -21.56 -7.91
N VAL A 263 7.70 -20.35 -7.56
CA VAL A 263 6.31 -19.99 -7.28
C VAL A 263 5.70 -19.45 -8.57
N THR A 264 4.74 -20.17 -9.15
CA THR A 264 4.20 -19.84 -10.47
C THR A 264 2.71 -19.50 -10.43
N GLY A 265 2.26 -18.67 -11.37
CA GLY A 265 0.84 -18.35 -11.54
C GLY A 265 0.27 -17.46 -10.43
N VAL A 266 1.10 -16.59 -9.84
CA VAL A 266 0.67 -15.69 -8.76
C VAL A 266 -0.21 -14.54 -9.25
N THR A 267 -0.98 -13.96 -8.32
CA THR A 267 -1.73 -12.73 -8.59
C THR A 267 -0.88 -11.51 -8.27
N ILE A 268 -0.56 -10.72 -9.30
CA ILE A 268 0.34 -9.55 -9.21
C ILE A 268 -0.07 -8.57 -8.11
N ALA A 269 -1.37 -8.26 -7.99
CA ALA A 269 -1.88 -7.26 -7.04
C ALA A 269 -1.72 -7.68 -5.57
N ASP A 270 -1.46 -8.96 -5.30
CA ASP A 270 -1.29 -9.50 -3.95
C ASP A 270 0.18 -9.54 -3.52
N GLN A 271 1.12 -9.16 -4.40
CA GLN A 271 2.56 -9.28 -4.12
C GLN A 271 3.18 -7.98 -3.59
N PHE A 272 2.74 -6.82 -4.08
CA PHE A 272 3.40 -5.54 -3.85
C PHE A 272 2.55 -4.52 -3.12
N VAL A 273 3.19 -3.59 -2.39
CA VAL A 273 2.52 -2.50 -1.67
C VAL A 273 1.69 -1.62 -2.61
N SER A 274 2.24 -1.26 -3.77
CA SER A 274 1.51 -0.49 -4.79
C SER A 274 2.00 -0.81 -6.19
N ILE A 275 1.06 -1.17 -7.06
CA ILE A 275 1.28 -1.29 -8.52
C ILE A 275 0.60 -0.15 -9.30
N VAL A 276 0.20 0.91 -8.60
CA VAL A 276 -0.51 2.04 -9.20
C VAL A 276 0.46 2.90 -9.99
N ASP A 277 0.11 3.12 -11.26
CA ASP A 277 0.80 3.99 -12.23
C ASP A 277 1.33 5.30 -11.60
N GLY A 278 2.66 5.45 -11.56
CA GLY A 278 3.35 6.66 -11.10
C GLY A 278 3.47 6.79 -9.58
N SER A 279 3.07 5.74 -8.86
CA SER A 279 3.22 5.58 -7.41
C SER A 279 3.54 4.12 -7.10
N GLU A 280 4.33 3.48 -7.96
CA GLU A 280 4.74 2.11 -7.74
C GLU A 280 5.64 2.01 -6.52
N ASP A 281 5.37 0.98 -5.74
CA ASP A 281 6.09 0.58 -4.55
C ASP A 281 6.14 -0.94 -4.58
N LEU A 282 7.29 -1.47 -5.01
CA LEU A 282 7.49 -2.90 -5.25
C LEU A 282 8.03 -3.63 -4.02
N HIS A 283 7.97 -3.02 -2.84
CA HIS A 283 8.15 -3.76 -1.59
C HIS A 283 7.04 -4.81 -1.46
N LEU A 284 7.37 -5.92 -0.82
CA LEU A 284 6.47 -7.02 -0.61
C LEU A 284 5.42 -6.67 0.45
N VAL A 285 4.19 -7.14 0.26
CA VAL A 285 3.18 -7.12 1.33
C VAL A 285 3.34 -8.35 2.24
N SER A 286 2.79 -8.30 3.46
CA SER A 286 2.98 -9.34 4.48
C SER A 286 2.56 -10.75 4.06
N ASP A 287 1.57 -10.83 3.18
CA ASP A 287 0.96 -12.07 2.73
C ASP A 287 1.35 -12.40 1.28
N ALA A 288 2.36 -11.72 0.73
CA ALA A 288 2.85 -12.01 -0.61
C ALA A 288 3.39 -13.45 -0.67
N ASP A 289 3.19 -14.11 -1.80
CA ASP A 289 3.62 -15.51 -1.99
C ASP A 289 5.16 -15.63 -2.00
N ALA A 290 5.86 -14.49 -2.13
CA ALA A 290 7.31 -14.40 -2.17
C ALA A 290 7.95 -14.49 -0.78
N VAL A 291 7.19 -14.17 0.27
CA VAL A 291 7.69 -14.08 1.64
C VAL A 291 8.04 -15.48 2.17
N GLY A 292 9.31 -15.66 2.55
CA GLY A 292 9.89 -16.90 3.03
C GLY A 292 9.99 -18.01 1.98
N ALA A 293 9.81 -17.68 0.70
CA ALA A 293 9.84 -18.65 -0.41
C ALA A 293 11.20 -18.72 -1.12
N GLY A 294 12.16 -17.86 -0.77
CA GLY A 294 13.48 -17.81 -1.38
C GLY A 294 14.44 -18.88 -0.82
N ALA A 295 15.48 -19.17 -1.59
CA ALA A 295 16.63 -19.95 -1.10
C ALA A 295 17.64 -19.03 -0.41
N ASP A 296 18.23 -19.47 0.69
CA ASP A 296 19.37 -18.78 1.31
C ASP A 296 20.59 -18.86 0.36
N LEU A 297 21.03 -17.71 -0.16
CA LEU A 297 22.20 -17.57 -1.04
C LEU A 297 23.49 -17.26 -0.27
N LEU A 298 23.40 -17.21 1.07
CA LEU A 298 24.45 -16.74 1.96
C LEU A 298 24.95 -15.36 1.47
N THR A 299 26.27 -15.19 1.44
CA THR A 299 26.92 -14.01 0.90
C THR A 299 27.46 -14.19 -0.52
N THR A 300 26.90 -15.12 -1.32
CA THR A 300 27.39 -15.44 -2.67
C THR A 300 26.29 -15.29 -3.73
N PRO A 301 26.42 -14.33 -4.67
CA PRO A 301 27.53 -13.40 -4.86
C PRO A 301 27.64 -12.34 -3.76
N PRO A 302 28.83 -11.72 -3.55
CA PRO A 302 28.99 -10.68 -2.53
C PRO A 302 28.00 -9.53 -2.70
N GLY A 303 27.29 -9.20 -1.61
CA GLY A 303 26.27 -8.14 -1.58
C GLY A 303 24.84 -8.66 -1.67
N VAL A 304 24.63 -9.94 -1.97
CA VAL A 304 23.28 -10.53 -2.13
C VAL A 304 22.46 -10.57 -0.85
N GLN A 305 23.13 -10.59 0.31
CA GLN A 305 22.48 -10.57 1.62
C GLN A 305 21.83 -9.23 1.97
N TYR A 306 22.18 -8.15 1.26
CA TYR A 306 21.57 -6.85 1.45
C TYR A 306 20.42 -6.67 0.46
N ASP A 307 19.19 -6.50 0.95
CA ASP A 307 18.02 -6.25 0.10
C ASP A 307 18.04 -4.85 -0.55
N ILE A 308 16.96 -4.43 -1.22
CA ILE A 308 16.88 -3.14 -1.91
C ILE A 308 17.10 -1.92 -1.02
N ASP A 309 16.77 -2.03 0.27
CA ASP A 309 16.89 -0.98 1.29
C ASP A 309 18.23 -1.05 2.04
N GLY A 310 19.05 -2.07 1.75
CA GLY A 310 20.30 -2.33 2.43
C GLY A 310 20.13 -3.10 3.74
N TYR A 311 18.96 -3.69 4.00
CA TYR A 311 18.73 -4.59 5.13
C TYR A 311 19.49 -5.90 4.94
N ASP A 312 20.26 -6.32 5.94
CA ASP A 312 21.04 -7.56 5.92
C ASP A 312 20.18 -8.73 6.41
N VAL A 313 19.72 -9.55 5.46
CA VAL A 313 18.84 -10.71 5.71
C VAL A 313 19.54 -11.77 6.59
N ASP A 314 20.85 -11.94 6.41
CA ASP A 314 21.62 -12.96 7.13
C ASP A 314 21.89 -12.55 8.58
N ASP A 315 22.17 -11.27 8.84
CA ASP A 315 22.40 -10.75 10.21
C ASP A 315 21.12 -10.85 11.06
N ALA A 316 19.96 -10.67 10.43
CA ALA A 316 18.66 -10.84 11.08
C ALA A 316 18.29 -12.31 11.33
N GLY A 317 18.87 -13.23 10.55
CA GLY A 317 18.52 -14.65 10.58
C GLY A 317 17.14 -14.93 9.99
N ASP A 318 16.71 -14.10 9.03
CA ASP A 318 15.42 -14.22 8.36
C ASP A 318 15.42 -15.35 7.33
N THR A 319 14.25 -15.91 7.08
CA THR A 319 14.06 -16.75 5.89
C THR A 319 14.03 -15.84 4.68
N TRP A 320 14.86 -16.13 3.69
CA TRP A 320 14.96 -15.34 2.48
C TRP A 320 13.65 -15.29 1.69
N ASP A 321 13.33 -14.11 1.19
CA ASP A 321 12.24 -13.90 0.24
C ASP A 321 12.71 -14.05 -1.21
N ILE A 322 11.76 -14.30 -2.11
CA ILE A 322 12.00 -14.14 -3.55
C ILE A 322 11.88 -12.64 -3.86
N GLY A 323 12.82 -12.07 -4.61
CA GLY A 323 12.79 -10.69 -5.10
C GLY A 323 13.88 -9.80 -4.51
N ALA A 324 13.87 -8.54 -4.94
CA ALA A 324 14.83 -7.52 -4.50
C ALA A 324 14.60 -7.01 -3.07
N ASP A 325 13.37 -7.08 -2.59
CA ASP A 325 12.98 -6.68 -1.26
C ASP A 325 12.96 -7.89 -0.30
N GLN A 326 13.33 -7.68 0.96
CA GLN A 326 13.06 -8.62 2.04
C GLN A 326 11.91 -8.03 2.86
N TYR A 327 10.78 -8.74 2.92
CA TYR A 327 9.68 -8.35 3.78
C TYR A 327 10.15 -8.40 5.24
N VAL A 328 10.42 -7.23 5.78
CA VAL A 328 10.59 -7.04 7.22
C VAL A 328 9.22 -6.68 7.76
N SER A 329 8.64 -7.57 8.57
CA SER A 329 7.45 -7.20 9.32
C SER A 329 7.79 -5.95 10.10
N ALA A 330 7.16 -4.82 9.78
CA ALA A 330 7.34 -3.59 10.54
C ALA A 330 7.12 -3.97 11.99
N GLY A 331 8.17 -3.94 12.81
CA GLY A 331 8.26 -4.64 14.11
C GLY A 331 7.30 -4.17 15.21
N GLY A 332 6.14 -3.62 14.85
CA GLY A 332 5.01 -3.42 15.73
C GLY A 332 4.37 -4.76 16.04
N ALA A 333 4.86 -5.43 17.08
CA ALA A 333 4.00 -6.34 17.83
C ALA A 333 2.68 -5.60 18.13
N ASP A 334 1.54 -6.24 17.85
CA ASP A 334 0.25 -5.83 18.40
C ASP A 334 0.47 -5.48 19.88
N VAL A 335 0.17 -4.24 20.27
CA VAL A 335 0.28 -3.83 21.66
C VAL A 335 -0.90 -4.46 22.40
N VAL A 336 -0.73 -5.69 22.87
CA VAL A 336 -1.71 -6.40 23.69
C VAL A 336 -1.68 -5.83 25.10
N VAL A 337 -2.77 -5.16 25.49
CA VAL A 337 -2.89 -4.54 26.81
C VAL A 337 -4.03 -5.17 27.59
N GLU A 338 -3.68 -5.87 28.67
CA GLU A 338 -4.64 -6.47 29.61
C GLU A 338 -4.53 -5.79 30.99
N PRO A 339 -5.14 -4.61 31.18
CA PRO A 339 -5.18 -3.99 32.50
C PRO A 339 -6.13 -4.79 33.40
N ASP A 340 -5.56 -5.43 34.42
CA ASP A 340 -6.23 -6.33 35.35
C ASP A 340 -6.58 -5.66 36.71
N ALA A 341 -5.89 -4.58 37.07
CA ALA A 341 -6.13 -3.82 38.30
C ALA A 341 -7.32 -2.85 38.20
N VAL A 342 -8.03 -2.67 39.32
CA VAL A 342 -9.12 -1.67 39.47
C VAL A 342 -8.57 -0.26 39.25
N GLY A 343 -9.15 0.49 38.31
CA GLY A 343 -8.73 1.85 37.98
C GLY A 343 -7.42 1.97 37.19
N ALA A 344 -6.91 0.87 36.62
CA ALA A 344 -5.71 0.91 35.79
C ALA A 344 -5.92 1.81 34.55
N ALA A 345 -4.99 2.73 34.32
CA ALA A 345 -4.96 3.59 33.15
C ALA A 345 -3.77 3.23 32.26
N PHE A 346 -4.02 2.99 30.98
CA PHE A 346 -2.97 2.79 29.98
C PHE A 346 -3.05 3.88 28.92
N GLY A 347 -1.91 4.51 28.62
CA GLY A 347 -1.75 5.47 27.54
C GLY A 347 -0.80 4.91 26.48
N ALA A 348 -1.33 4.42 25.37
CA ALA A 348 -0.52 4.20 24.17
C ALA A 348 -0.36 5.53 23.43
N GLY A 349 0.83 5.78 22.88
CA GLY A 349 1.05 6.85 21.90
C GLY A 349 0.27 6.60 20.60
N ALA A 350 0.83 6.99 19.46
CA ALA A 350 0.28 6.67 18.13
C ALA A 350 1.01 5.44 17.57
N PRO A 351 0.62 4.19 17.90
CA PRO A 351 1.27 3.01 17.34
C PRO A 351 0.94 2.89 15.84
N SER A 352 1.91 2.43 15.05
CA SER A 352 1.74 2.21 13.60
C SER A 352 0.83 1.02 13.27
N LEU A 353 0.53 0.15 14.23
CA LEU A 353 -0.41 -0.96 14.12
C LEU A 353 -1.46 -0.94 15.24
N GLY A 354 -2.48 -1.80 15.12
CA GLY A 354 -3.68 -1.81 15.94
C GLY A 354 -3.44 -2.05 17.43
N ILE A 355 -4.40 -1.65 18.25
CA ILE A 355 -4.41 -1.96 19.69
C ILE A 355 -5.45 -3.06 19.93
N VAL A 356 -4.99 -4.18 20.49
CA VAL A 356 -5.85 -5.24 21.01
C VAL A 356 -5.87 -5.13 22.53
N SER A 357 -7.03 -4.86 23.12
CA SER A 357 -7.14 -4.77 24.58
C SER A 357 -8.32 -5.53 25.17
N LYS A 358 -8.10 -6.07 26.37
CA LYS A 358 -9.09 -6.82 27.15
C LYS A 358 -9.07 -6.36 28.61
N PRO A 359 -9.59 -5.16 28.91
CA PRO A 359 -9.63 -4.65 30.28
C PRO A 359 -10.47 -5.58 31.17
N ALA A 360 -9.84 -6.09 32.22
CA ALA A 360 -10.42 -7.00 33.22
C ALA A 360 -10.62 -6.32 34.60
N GLY A 361 -10.00 -5.16 34.84
CA GLY A 361 -10.21 -4.35 36.05
C GLY A 361 -11.46 -3.47 36.00
N VAL A 362 -12.21 -3.38 37.11
CA VAL A 362 -13.33 -2.45 37.27
C VAL A 362 -12.82 -1.00 37.11
N GLY A 363 -13.45 -0.20 36.25
CA GLY A 363 -13.05 1.18 36.02
C GLY A 363 -11.74 1.38 35.24
N ALA A 364 -11.26 0.37 34.51
CA ALA A 364 -10.05 0.50 33.68
C ALA A 364 -10.25 1.54 32.56
N VAL A 365 -9.21 2.34 32.32
CA VAL A 365 -9.17 3.39 31.29
C VAL A 365 -8.09 3.08 30.25
N ILE A 366 -8.42 3.09 28.97
CA ILE A 366 -7.45 2.98 27.88
C ILE A 366 -7.54 4.23 27.00
N GLY A 367 -6.44 4.98 26.96
CA GLY A 367 -6.21 6.08 26.03
C GLY A 367 -5.25 5.63 24.94
N ALA A 368 -5.68 5.67 23.70
CA ALA A 368 -4.83 5.41 22.54
C ALA A 368 -4.70 6.68 21.71
N GLY A 369 -3.46 7.03 21.30
CA GLY A 369 -3.23 7.94 20.18
C GLY A 369 -3.76 7.36 18.86
N VAL A 370 -3.51 8.04 17.75
CA VAL A 370 -4.03 7.69 16.41
C VAL A 370 -3.30 6.45 15.87
N PRO A 371 -3.95 5.27 15.76
CA PRO A 371 -3.31 4.10 15.17
C PRO A 371 -3.58 4.03 13.66
N SER A 372 -2.58 3.65 12.85
CA SER A 372 -2.74 3.52 11.39
C SER A 372 -3.46 2.24 10.96
N ALA A 373 -3.42 1.18 11.77
CA ALA A 373 -4.24 -0.03 11.61
C ALA A 373 -5.29 -0.13 12.73
N GLY A 374 -6.45 -0.73 12.44
CA GLY A 374 -7.67 -0.64 13.23
C GLY A 374 -7.59 -1.02 14.72
N VAL A 375 -8.66 -0.70 15.45
CA VAL A 375 -8.74 -0.91 16.91
C VAL A 375 -9.75 -2.03 17.23
N ALA A 376 -9.31 -3.08 17.94
CA ALA A 376 -10.14 -4.21 18.35
C ALA A 376 -10.18 -4.35 19.88
N ILE A 377 -11.34 -4.07 20.50
CA ILE A 377 -11.43 -4.01 21.97
C ILE A 377 -12.62 -4.82 22.52
N LYS A 378 -12.35 -5.60 23.57
CA LYS A 378 -13.33 -6.44 24.28
C LYS A 378 -13.32 -6.16 25.79
N PRO A 379 -14.06 -5.15 26.26
CA PRO A 379 -14.19 -4.86 27.68
C PRO A 379 -14.90 -6.00 28.42
N ALA A 380 -14.25 -6.57 29.44
CA ALA A 380 -14.79 -7.64 30.26
C ALA A 380 -15.23 -7.17 31.67
N ALA A 381 -14.84 -5.96 32.08
CA ALA A 381 -15.09 -5.42 33.43
C ALA A 381 -16.10 -4.26 33.45
N ALA A 382 -16.85 -4.14 34.56
CA ALA A 382 -17.84 -3.09 34.74
C ALA A 382 -17.18 -1.70 34.82
N GLY A 383 -17.78 -0.71 34.16
CA GLY A 383 -17.33 0.69 34.21
C GLY A 383 -16.05 1.01 33.42
N ALA A 384 -15.58 0.13 32.54
CA ALA A 384 -14.40 0.42 31.71
C ALA A 384 -14.68 1.56 30.72
N VAL A 385 -13.76 2.51 30.60
CA VAL A 385 -13.85 3.68 29.70
C VAL A 385 -12.70 3.65 28.69
N ILE A 386 -12.99 3.82 27.42
CA ILE A 386 -11.97 3.82 26.36
C ILE A 386 -12.10 5.06 25.49
N GLY A 387 -10.98 5.74 25.24
CA GLY A 387 -10.85 6.80 24.26
C GLY A 387 -9.74 6.49 23.26
N ALA A 388 -10.08 6.43 21.97
CA ALA A 388 -9.11 6.25 20.90
C ALA A 388 -9.09 7.45 19.95
N GLY A 389 -7.88 7.85 19.52
CA GLY A 389 -7.67 8.75 18.38
C GLY A 389 -8.22 8.16 17.08
N VAL A 390 -8.30 8.99 16.04
CA VAL A 390 -8.90 8.70 14.73
C VAL A 390 -8.13 7.59 13.98
N PRO A 391 -8.63 6.35 13.84
CA PRO A 391 -7.94 5.32 13.07
C PRO A 391 -8.30 5.40 11.57
N SER A 392 -7.32 5.16 10.70
CA SER A 392 -7.51 5.08 9.25
C SER A 392 -8.19 3.79 8.78
N ALA A 393 -8.12 2.71 9.58
CA ALA A 393 -8.55 1.37 9.19
C ALA A 393 -9.56 0.74 10.17
N GLY A 394 -10.74 1.34 10.33
CA GLY A 394 -11.90 0.72 10.98
C GLY A 394 -11.79 0.46 12.50
N VAL A 395 -12.95 0.33 13.16
CA VAL A 395 -13.03 0.10 14.62
C VAL A 395 -14.05 -0.99 14.91
N ALA A 396 -13.65 -2.01 15.67
CA ALA A 396 -14.52 -3.08 16.14
C ALA A 396 -14.55 -3.13 17.68
N VAL A 397 -15.73 -2.86 18.26
CA VAL A 397 -15.91 -2.88 19.72
C VAL A 397 -17.01 -3.84 20.13
N LYS A 398 -16.72 -4.70 21.12
CA LYS A 398 -17.69 -5.61 21.72
C LYS A 398 -17.74 -5.45 23.25
N PRO A 399 -18.43 -4.43 23.79
CA PRO A 399 -18.65 -4.28 25.22
C PRO A 399 -19.46 -5.46 25.76
N ALA A 400 -18.89 -6.21 26.72
CA ALA A 400 -19.55 -7.34 27.36
C ALA A 400 -19.95 -7.06 28.83
N ALA A 401 -19.53 -5.93 29.39
CA ALA A 401 -19.71 -5.61 30.81
C ALA A 401 -20.65 -4.43 31.07
N VAL A 402 -21.34 -4.44 32.21
CA VAL A 402 -22.32 -3.42 32.62
C VAL A 402 -21.63 -2.06 32.78
N GLY A 403 -22.21 -1.00 32.19
CA GLY A 403 -21.70 0.37 32.33
C GLY A 403 -20.39 0.69 31.59
N ALA A 404 -19.99 -0.13 30.61
CA ALA A 404 -18.81 0.16 29.80
C ALA A 404 -19.09 1.29 28.79
N ALA A 405 -18.15 2.24 28.65
CA ALA A 405 -18.26 3.38 27.75
C ALA A 405 -17.12 3.37 26.71
N PHE A 406 -17.45 3.72 25.47
CA PHE A 406 -16.50 3.81 24.37
C PHE A 406 -16.67 5.11 23.57
N GLY A 407 -15.57 5.83 23.35
CA GLY A 407 -15.50 7.03 22.53
C GLY A 407 -14.42 6.94 21.44
N VAL A 408 -14.79 7.26 20.20
CA VAL A 408 -13.85 7.46 19.08
C VAL A 408 -14.01 8.83 18.44
N GLY A 409 -12.90 9.42 18.01
CA GLY A 409 -12.91 10.58 17.12
C GLY A 409 -13.58 10.29 15.77
N ALA A 410 -13.78 11.34 14.97
CA ALA A 410 -14.30 11.26 13.61
C ALA A 410 -13.45 10.31 12.75
N ALA A 411 -13.96 9.11 12.44
CA ALA A 411 -13.21 8.07 11.74
C ALA A 411 -13.46 8.13 10.23
N SER A 412 -12.40 7.94 9.44
CA SER A 412 -12.51 7.87 7.97
C SER A 412 -13.06 6.54 7.44
N ALA A 413 -13.34 5.56 8.29
CA ALA A 413 -13.67 4.18 7.91
C ALA A 413 -14.90 3.57 8.63
N VAL A 414 -15.24 2.32 8.29
CA VAL A 414 -16.40 1.58 8.81
C VAL A 414 -16.26 1.31 10.31
N ILE A 415 -17.27 1.70 11.11
CA ILE A 415 -17.32 1.40 12.55
C ILE A 415 -18.38 0.33 12.84
N VAL A 416 -17.98 -0.74 13.54
CA VAL A 416 -18.88 -1.83 13.96
C VAL A 416 -18.93 -1.92 15.49
N ALA A 417 -20.09 -1.61 16.07
CA ALA A 417 -20.34 -1.72 17.51
C ALA A 417 -21.35 -2.84 17.82
N LYS A 418 -21.03 -3.70 18.78
CA LYS A 418 -21.92 -4.77 19.29
C LYS A 418 -22.03 -4.76 20.83
N PRO A 419 -22.66 -3.74 21.45
CA PRO A 419 -22.91 -3.73 22.89
C PRO A 419 -23.86 -4.88 23.30
N ALA A 420 -23.39 -5.72 24.23
CA ALA A 420 -24.10 -6.90 24.71
C ALA A 420 -24.55 -6.80 26.17
N SER A 421 -24.22 -5.71 26.88
CA SER A 421 -24.45 -5.54 28.32
C SER A 421 -25.36 -4.34 28.66
N THR A 422 -26.04 -4.42 29.81
CA THR A 422 -26.93 -3.38 30.32
C THR A 422 -26.18 -2.08 30.61
N GLY A 423 -26.71 -0.93 30.14
CA GLY A 423 -26.12 0.39 30.41
C GLY A 423 -24.81 0.69 29.69
N ALA A 424 -24.50 0.00 28.59
CA ALA A 424 -23.33 0.32 27.78
C ALA A 424 -23.58 1.59 26.95
N GLU A 425 -22.61 2.51 26.94
CA GLU A 425 -22.66 3.77 26.21
C GLU A 425 -21.65 3.76 25.06
N TRP A 426 -22.07 4.27 23.90
CA TRP A 426 -21.21 4.40 22.72
C TRP A 426 -21.38 5.79 22.09
N ALA A 427 -20.26 6.47 21.84
CA ALA A 427 -20.20 7.72 21.11
C ALA A 427 -19.14 7.68 20.01
N ALA A 428 -19.50 8.05 18.79
CA ALA A 428 -18.55 8.38 17.72
C ALA A 428 -18.74 9.83 17.25
N GLY A 429 -17.64 10.45 16.82
CA GLY A 429 -17.66 11.72 16.08
C GLY A 429 -18.34 11.61 14.72
N ASP A 430 -17.90 12.41 13.74
CA ASP A 430 -18.49 12.48 12.39
C ASP A 430 -17.77 11.50 11.42
N PRO A 431 -18.30 10.30 11.10
CA PRO A 431 -17.57 9.33 10.26
C PRO A 431 -17.80 9.53 8.74
N ASP A 432 -16.75 9.34 7.94
CA ASP A 432 -16.76 9.60 6.48
C ASP A 432 -17.30 8.48 5.58
N LEU A 433 -17.50 7.23 6.03
CA LEU A 433 -17.78 6.13 5.08
C LEU A 433 -18.95 5.19 5.40
N SER A 434 -19.26 4.89 6.68
CA SER A 434 -20.53 4.27 7.16
C SER A 434 -20.40 3.68 8.57
N GLY A 435 -21.52 3.59 9.31
CA GLY A 435 -21.59 2.93 10.62
C GLY A 435 -22.57 1.75 10.66
N ALA A 436 -22.21 0.65 11.33
CA ALA A 436 -23.12 -0.46 11.60
C ALA A 436 -23.20 -0.75 13.11
N GLY A 437 -24.35 -0.48 13.70
CA GLY A 437 -24.64 -0.72 15.13
C GLY A 437 -25.58 -1.91 15.35
N PHE A 438 -25.17 -2.87 16.17
CA PHE A 438 -26.06 -3.91 16.67
C PHE A 438 -26.19 -3.76 18.19
N VAL A 439 -27.33 -3.21 18.65
CA VAL A 439 -27.58 -3.01 20.08
C VAL A 439 -28.58 -4.04 20.55
N SER A 440 -28.13 -4.98 21.39
CA SER A 440 -28.96 -6.08 21.88
C SER A 440 -29.19 -6.10 23.39
N ALA A 441 -28.81 -5.05 24.11
CA ALA A 441 -28.90 -4.99 25.56
C ALA A 441 -29.80 -3.86 26.10
N VAL A 442 -30.39 -4.07 27.28
CA VAL A 442 -31.34 -3.15 27.92
C VAL A 442 -30.62 -1.88 28.40
N GLY A 443 -31.15 -0.68 28.09
CA GLY A 443 -30.59 0.59 28.56
C GLY A 443 -29.27 1.01 27.91
N ALA A 444 -28.92 0.43 26.75
CA ALA A 444 -27.73 0.84 26.01
C ALA A 444 -28.02 2.08 25.14
N GLU A 445 -27.02 2.93 24.95
CA GLU A 445 -27.10 4.16 24.16
C GLU A 445 -26.08 4.16 23.02
N PHE A 446 -26.49 4.68 21.86
CA PHE A 446 -25.63 4.87 20.69
C PHE A 446 -25.79 6.31 20.18
N GLY A 447 -24.70 7.07 20.16
CA GLY A 447 -24.61 8.41 19.57
C GLY A 447 -23.58 8.46 18.44
N ALA A 448 -23.97 8.85 17.24
CA ALA A 448 -23.04 9.22 16.17
C ALA A 448 -23.23 10.69 15.79
N GLY A 449 -22.16 11.36 15.36
CA GLY A 449 -22.21 12.72 14.79
C GLY A 449 -22.89 12.78 13.42
N ASP A 450 -22.33 13.55 12.49
CA ASP A 450 -22.87 13.81 11.15
C ASP A 450 -22.20 12.90 10.08
N PRO A 451 -22.69 11.66 9.82
CA PRO A 451 -22.03 10.74 8.91
C PRO A 451 -22.32 11.08 7.43
N SER A 452 -21.35 10.87 6.55
CA SER A 452 -21.46 11.25 5.13
C SER A 452 -22.05 10.19 4.19
N LEU A 453 -22.33 8.95 4.63
CA LEU A 453 -22.69 7.84 3.71
C LEU A 453 -23.83 6.89 4.16
N SER A 454 -23.75 6.20 5.30
CA SER A 454 -24.89 5.39 5.79
C SER A 454 -24.76 4.89 7.23
N ILE A 455 -25.89 4.74 7.94
CA ILE A 455 -25.95 3.99 9.21
C ILE A 455 -26.98 2.86 9.17
N LYS A 456 -26.56 1.65 9.56
CA LYS A 456 -27.44 0.48 9.78
C LYS A 456 -27.52 0.13 11.26
N ALA A 457 -28.70 0.21 11.85
CA ALA A 457 -28.93 -0.08 13.26
C ALA A 457 -29.96 -1.21 13.46
N LYS A 458 -29.58 -2.24 14.25
CA LYS A 458 -30.52 -3.26 14.73
C LYS A 458 -30.65 -3.14 16.24
N LEU A 459 -31.86 -2.81 16.72
CA LEU A 459 -32.17 -2.62 18.14
C LEU A 459 -33.12 -3.73 18.59
N SER A 460 -32.66 -4.63 19.45
CA SER A 460 -33.45 -5.81 19.87
C SER A 460 -33.81 -5.87 21.35
N ALA A 461 -33.45 -4.87 22.16
CA ALA A 461 -33.73 -4.83 23.59
C ALA A 461 -34.58 -3.62 24.01
N ALA A 462 -35.27 -3.74 25.14
CA ALA A 462 -36.13 -2.69 25.69
C ALA A 462 -35.30 -1.54 26.29
N GLY A 463 -35.78 -0.29 26.16
CA GLY A 463 -35.14 0.90 26.75
C GLY A 463 -33.84 1.33 26.07
N VAL A 464 -33.63 0.99 24.80
CA VAL A 464 -32.45 1.40 24.01
C VAL A 464 -32.68 2.78 23.42
N ALA A 465 -31.67 3.65 23.49
CA ALA A 465 -31.66 4.97 22.85
C ALA A 465 -30.67 5.00 21.68
N PHE A 466 -31.05 5.66 20.59
CA PHE A 466 -30.20 5.87 19.42
C PHE A 466 -30.33 7.31 18.93
N GLY A 467 -29.20 7.99 18.82
CA GLY A 467 -29.05 9.36 18.34
C GLY A 467 -28.05 9.43 17.19
N VAL A 468 -28.41 10.11 16.10
CA VAL A 468 -27.50 10.46 14.99
C VAL A 468 -27.70 11.93 14.67
N GLY A 469 -26.62 12.63 14.30
CA GLY A 469 -26.65 13.99 13.77
C GLY A 469 -27.33 14.09 12.39
N ASP A 470 -26.79 14.91 11.49
CA ASP A 470 -27.35 15.27 10.18
C ASP A 470 -26.69 14.46 9.03
N PRO A 471 -27.15 13.23 8.73
CA PRO A 471 -26.54 12.42 7.69
C PRO A 471 -26.88 12.92 6.28
N THR A 472 -25.93 12.83 5.37
CA THR A 472 -26.11 13.25 3.96
C THR A 472 -26.84 12.23 3.08
N ALA A 473 -26.93 10.95 3.49
CA ALA A 473 -27.37 9.86 2.61
C ALA A 473 -28.50 8.95 3.15
N THR A 474 -28.24 7.88 3.93
CA THR A 474 -29.27 6.88 4.30
C THR A 474 -29.16 6.33 5.73
N ILE A 475 -30.29 6.24 6.45
CA ILE A 475 -30.40 5.56 7.76
C ILE A 475 -31.37 4.38 7.67
N GLU A 476 -30.91 3.16 7.97
CA GLU A 476 -31.76 1.97 8.11
C GLU A 476 -31.79 1.50 9.56
N ALA A 477 -32.93 1.68 10.24
CA ALA A 477 -33.15 1.17 11.60
C ALA A 477 -34.22 0.07 11.61
N LYS A 478 -33.99 -1.02 12.35
CA LYS A 478 -34.98 -2.10 12.59
C LYS A 478 -35.21 -2.29 14.10
N PRO A 479 -36.10 -1.50 14.73
CA PRO A 479 -36.43 -1.68 16.14
C PRO A 479 -37.37 -2.85 16.32
N ALA A 480 -36.96 -3.84 17.11
CA ALA A 480 -37.75 -5.04 17.39
C ALA A 480 -38.36 -5.07 18.81
N ALA A 481 -38.04 -4.09 19.67
CA ALA A 481 -38.40 -4.09 21.09
C ALA A 481 -39.30 -2.92 21.50
N VAL A 482 -40.09 -3.13 22.56
CA VAL A 482 -40.99 -2.14 23.17
C VAL A 482 -40.19 -1.10 23.97
N GLY A 483 -40.49 0.19 23.83
CA GLY A 483 -39.86 1.27 24.60
C GLY A 483 -38.48 1.72 24.12
N ALA A 484 -38.14 1.49 22.85
CA ALA A 484 -36.96 2.11 22.24
C ALA A 484 -37.23 3.59 21.90
N VAL A 485 -36.24 4.46 22.16
CA VAL A 485 -36.29 5.90 21.88
C VAL A 485 -35.37 6.23 20.72
N TRP A 486 -35.84 7.04 19.77
CA TRP A 486 -35.12 7.36 18.55
C TRP A 486 -35.10 8.86 18.27
N GLY A 487 -33.92 9.40 17.99
CA GLY A 487 -33.70 10.79 17.58
C GLY A 487 -32.74 10.89 16.40
N VAL A 488 -33.11 11.65 15.37
CA VAL A 488 -32.27 11.95 14.21
C VAL A 488 -32.34 13.44 13.88
N GLY A 489 -31.19 14.01 13.50
CA GLY A 489 -31.08 15.35 12.95
C GLY A 489 -31.76 15.53 11.57
N ALA A 490 -31.47 16.62 10.88
CA ALA A 490 -31.96 16.87 9.53
C ALA A 490 -31.32 15.90 8.53
N VAL A 491 -32.14 15.20 7.73
CA VAL A 491 -31.65 14.23 6.73
C VAL A 491 -31.48 14.93 5.36
N GLY A 492 -30.33 14.73 4.72
CA GLY A 492 -30.06 15.18 3.35
C GLY A 492 -30.97 14.55 2.28
N GLN A 493 -30.92 15.09 1.05
CA GLN A 493 -31.82 14.67 -0.04
C GLN A 493 -31.68 13.17 -0.39
N GLY A 494 -32.73 12.39 -0.17
CA GLY A 494 -32.84 10.99 -0.63
C GLY A 494 -33.00 9.93 0.46
N GLY A 495 -32.93 10.30 1.74
CA GLY A 495 -33.06 9.34 2.84
C GLY A 495 -34.48 8.78 3.02
N GLY A 496 -34.60 7.45 3.15
CA GLY A 496 -35.85 6.78 3.52
C GLY A 496 -35.75 6.17 4.91
N VAL A 497 -36.77 6.37 5.75
CA VAL A 497 -36.84 5.77 7.10
C VAL A 497 -37.97 4.74 7.18
N THR A 498 -37.71 3.60 7.82
CA THR A 498 -38.69 2.50 7.97
C THR A 498 -39.32 2.55 9.36
N ALA A 499 -40.66 2.47 9.44
CA ALA A 499 -41.39 2.59 10.71
C ALA A 499 -41.24 1.35 11.63
N PRO A 500 -41.18 1.53 12.96
CA PRO A 500 -40.94 0.45 13.94
C PRO A 500 -42.20 -0.35 14.35
N ALA A 501 -41.99 -1.35 15.21
CA ALA A 501 -43.03 -2.06 15.95
C ALA A 501 -43.81 -1.13 16.92
N ALA A 502 -45.00 -1.57 17.36
CA ALA A 502 -45.88 -0.78 18.24
C ALA A 502 -45.23 -0.42 19.59
N GLY A 503 -45.25 0.88 19.98
CA GLY A 503 -44.81 1.36 21.30
C GLY A 503 -43.41 2.02 21.37
N ALA A 504 -42.86 2.49 20.24
CA ALA A 504 -41.62 3.29 20.19
C ALA A 504 -41.92 4.80 20.17
N GLU A 505 -41.08 5.62 20.81
CA GLU A 505 -41.15 7.09 20.80
C GLU A 505 -40.18 7.69 19.79
N TRP A 506 -40.55 8.81 19.16
CA TRP A 506 -39.84 9.41 18.03
C TRP A 506 -39.72 10.94 18.15
N GLY A 507 -38.54 11.48 17.84
CA GLY A 507 -38.30 12.90 17.58
C GLY A 507 -37.44 13.09 16.31
N VAL A 508 -37.82 14.04 15.46
CA VAL A 508 -37.06 14.44 14.26
C VAL A 508 -36.84 15.95 14.33
N GLY A 509 -35.62 16.42 14.05
CA GLY A 509 -35.33 17.85 13.91
C GLY A 509 -36.06 18.50 12.74
N ASP A 510 -36.24 19.83 12.76
CA ASP A 510 -36.94 20.57 11.68
C ASP A 510 -36.27 20.34 10.31
N PRO A 511 -36.97 19.79 9.31
CA PRO A 511 -36.37 19.56 8.00
C PRO A 511 -36.21 20.89 7.24
N VAL A 512 -34.99 21.20 6.81
CA VAL A 512 -34.71 22.30 5.86
C VAL A 512 -35.12 21.84 4.46
N LEU A 513 -36.37 22.10 4.07
CA LEU A 513 -36.87 21.76 2.72
C LEU A 513 -36.60 22.90 1.74
N SER A 514 -35.56 22.77 0.91
CA SER A 514 -35.42 23.55 -0.34
C SER A 514 -35.65 22.64 -1.56
N GLY A 515 -36.92 22.43 -1.94
CA GLY A 515 -37.31 21.77 -3.20
C GLY A 515 -38.42 20.72 -3.09
N PRO A 516 -39.08 20.33 -4.21
CA PRO A 516 -40.17 19.36 -4.20
C PRO A 516 -39.60 17.94 -4.18
N SER A 517 -39.52 17.31 -3.02
CA SER A 517 -39.17 15.89 -2.89
C SER A 517 -39.96 15.25 -1.75
N ALA A 518 -40.54 14.08 -2.03
CA ALA A 518 -41.43 13.37 -1.11
C ALA A 518 -40.63 12.40 -0.22
N VAL A 519 -40.80 12.50 1.09
CA VAL A 519 -40.36 11.48 2.05
C VAL A 519 -41.15 10.20 1.82
N ARG A 520 -40.46 9.08 1.51
CA ARG A 520 -41.09 7.78 1.23
C ARG A 520 -41.19 6.95 2.51
N LEU A 521 -42.34 6.99 3.18
CA LEU A 521 -42.63 6.12 4.33
C LEU A 521 -43.09 4.73 3.84
N THR A 522 -42.34 3.67 4.14
CA THR A 522 -42.75 2.29 3.79
C THR A 522 -43.24 1.56 5.04
N ILE A 523 -44.54 1.23 5.09
CA ILE A 523 -45.14 0.44 6.18
C ILE A 523 -45.23 -1.03 5.73
N PRO A 524 -44.61 -1.99 6.44
CA PRO A 524 -44.72 -3.40 6.07
C PRO A 524 -46.14 -3.94 6.32
N ARG A 525 -46.76 -4.48 5.26
CA ARG A 525 -48.04 -5.21 5.34
C ARG A 525 -47.80 -6.61 5.95
N ARG A 526 -47.98 -6.77 7.27
CA ARG A 526 -48.54 -7.99 7.92
C ARG A 526 -48.58 -7.86 9.45
N VAL A 527 -49.78 -7.70 10.01
CA VAL A 527 -50.15 -8.24 11.32
C VAL A 527 -51.55 -8.83 11.18
N ARG A 528 -51.67 -10.15 11.29
CA ARG A 528 -52.94 -10.88 11.29
C ARG A 528 -53.36 -11.03 12.76
N GLY A 529 -54.42 -10.34 13.16
CA GLY A 529 -55.12 -10.53 14.43
C GLY A 529 -54.58 -9.70 15.60
N GLY A 530 -55.32 -8.66 16.00
CA GLY A 530 -55.06 -7.87 17.20
C GLY A 530 -55.50 -6.41 17.04
N ARG A 531 -56.23 -5.87 18.02
CA ARG A 531 -56.94 -4.58 18.00
C ARG A 531 -56.09 -3.41 17.48
N ARG A 532 -56.71 -2.54 16.67
CA ARG A 532 -56.14 -1.26 16.21
C ARG A 532 -55.87 -0.36 17.42
N GLY A 533 -54.60 -0.20 17.81
CA GLY A 533 -54.15 0.95 18.60
C GLY A 533 -53.96 2.14 17.67
N ALA A 534 -54.51 3.30 18.03
CA ALA A 534 -54.29 4.54 17.31
C ALA A 534 -52.85 5.02 17.53
N VAL A 535 -52.20 5.48 16.47
CA VAL A 535 -50.92 6.22 16.55
C VAL A 535 -51.29 7.67 16.86
N GLU A 536 -50.99 8.13 18.07
CA GLU A 536 -51.17 9.53 18.49
C GLU A 536 -49.84 10.27 18.25
N MET A 537 -49.77 11.13 17.22
CA MET A 537 -48.66 12.08 17.07
C MET A 537 -48.93 13.29 17.97
N ARG A 538 -48.13 13.47 19.02
CA ARG A 538 -48.16 14.68 19.86
C ARG A 538 -47.12 15.67 19.34
N GLY A 539 -47.58 16.70 18.64
CA GLY A 539 -46.77 17.90 18.40
C GLY A 539 -46.59 18.66 19.71
N ALA A 540 -45.36 19.06 20.02
CA ALA A 540 -45.04 19.87 21.19
C ALA A 540 -45.80 21.21 21.12
N GLY A 541 -46.70 21.42 22.09
CA GLY A 541 -47.48 22.64 22.19
C GLY A 541 -46.67 23.81 22.72
N VAL A 542 -46.77 24.95 22.05
CA VAL A 542 -46.55 26.27 22.64
C VAL A 542 -47.91 26.93 22.85
N VAL A 543 -48.47 26.88 24.06
CA VAL A 543 -49.27 27.99 24.63
C VAL A 543 -49.32 27.82 26.17
N PRO A 544 -49.30 28.91 26.96
CA PRO A 544 -50.57 29.61 27.20
C PRO A 544 -50.46 31.14 27.40
N ARG A 545 -51.45 31.89 26.90
CA ARG A 545 -52.12 32.92 27.71
C ARG A 545 -53.54 33.20 27.22
N LYS A 546 -54.50 32.98 28.13
CA LYS A 546 -55.91 33.41 28.05
C LYS A 546 -56.00 34.94 28.20
N VAL A 547 -56.83 35.58 27.38
CA VAL A 547 -57.59 36.80 27.74
C VAL A 547 -59.03 36.63 27.26
N TYR A 548 -59.99 36.96 28.13
CA TYR A 548 -61.44 36.84 27.97
C TYR A 548 -62.03 37.81 26.93
N GLY A 549 -63.14 37.45 26.28
CA GLY A 549 -63.96 38.42 25.54
C GLY A 549 -65.06 37.88 24.61
N THR A 550 -66.20 37.51 25.20
CA THR A 550 -67.61 37.67 24.73
C THR A 550 -68.03 37.59 23.24
N ARG A 551 -69.04 36.71 23.04
CA ARG A 551 -70.32 36.85 22.29
C ARG A 551 -70.34 36.79 20.74
N ALA A 552 -70.99 35.70 20.30
CA ALA A 552 -72.24 35.66 19.52
C ALA A 552 -72.21 35.62 17.98
N ALA A 553 -73.19 34.83 17.52
CA ALA A 553 -73.88 34.80 16.22
C ALA A 553 -73.32 33.89 15.12
N ALA A 554 -74.22 32.97 14.74
CA ALA A 554 -74.19 32.11 13.58
C ALA A 554 -74.10 32.90 12.26
N VAL A 555 -73.71 32.22 11.19
CA VAL A 555 -74.47 32.11 9.92
C VAL A 555 -73.70 31.13 9.01
N ALA A 556 -74.43 30.14 8.51
CA ALA A 556 -74.02 29.26 7.43
C ALA A 556 -74.08 30.01 6.10
N LEU A 557 -73.19 29.71 5.14
CA LEU A 557 -73.56 29.41 3.76
C LEU A 557 -72.36 29.00 2.89
N ARG A 558 -72.66 28.04 2.01
CA ARG A 558 -71.87 27.50 0.90
C ARG A 558 -71.60 28.53 -0.20
N GLY A 559 -70.54 28.27 -0.96
CA GLY A 559 -70.33 28.67 -2.36
C GLY A 559 -68.88 28.38 -2.76
N VAL A 560 -68.57 27.23 -3.36
CA VAL A 560 -68.36 27.06 -4.82
C VAL A 560 -67.45 28.14 -5.42
N HIS A 561 -66.13 27.91 -5.41
CA HIS A 561 -65.38 27.31 -6.52
C HIS A 561 -64.03 26.79 -6.00
#